data_AF-A0A939G5W0-F1
#
_entry.id   AF-A0A939G5W0-F1
#
_cell.length_a   1.000
_cell.length_b   1.000
_cell.length_c   1.000
_cell.angle_alpha   90.00
_cell.angle_beta   90.00
_cell.angle_gamma   90.00
#
_symmetry.space_group_name_H-M   'P 1'
#
loop_
_entity.id
_entity.type
_entity.pdbx_description
1 polymer ?
#
loop_
_entity_poly.entity_id
_entity_poly.type
_entity_poly.pdbx_seq_one_letter_code
_entity_poly.pdbx_strand_id
1 'polypeptide(L)' 'MKTLKCRDAGFDCTAQIQAETDEEVLAQAAEHASTVHGVTVTPELAAGLKTLIRQEA' A
#
# COMPACT_ATOMS: atom_id res chain seq x y z
N MET A 1 -5.63 0.42 13.68
CA MET A 1 -5.60 1.07 12.35
C MET A 1 -4.99 0.11 11.34
N LYS A 2 -5.42 0.10 10.07
CA LYS A 2 -4.75 -0.71 9.03
C LYS A 2 -3.57 0.08 8.48
N THR A 3 -2.40 -0.55 8.39
CA THR A 3 -1.16 0.08 7.94
C THR A 3 -0.49 -0.75 6.86
N LEU A 4 -0.05 -0.11 5.79
CA LEU A 4 0.85 -0.67 4.78
C LEU A 4 2.14 0.14 4.76
N LYS A 5 3.29 -0.54 4.82
CA LYS A 5 4.61 0.09 4.71
C LYS A 5 5.18 -0.24 3.33
N CYS A 6 5.47 0.76 2.52
CA CYS A 6 5.91 0.55 1.13
C CYS A 6 7.21 -0.27 1.03
N ARG A 7 8.09 -0.14 2.04
CA ARG A 7 9.28 -0.99 2.20
C ARG A 7 8.96 -2.48 2.21
N ASP A 8 7.87 -2.88 2.88
CA ASP A 8 7.51 -4.30 3.01
C ASP A 8 7.03 -4.88 1.67
N ALA A 9 6.64 -4.02 0.72
CA ALA A 9 6.32 -4.39 -0.66
C ALA A 9 7.55 -4.43 -1.58
N GLY A 10 8.76 -4.22 -1.05
CA GLY A 10 10.01 -4.31 -1.81
C GLY A 10 10.44 -3.00 -2.48
N PHE A 11 9.76 -1.89 -2.23
CA PHE A 11 10.17 -0.57 -2.71
C PHE A 11 11.20 0.05 -1.76
N ASP A 12 12.16 0.81 -2.31
CA ASP A 12 13.02 1.69 -1.52
C ASP A 12 12.24 2.97 -1.14
N CYS A 13 11.19 2.80 -0.34
CA CYS A 13 10.26 3.86 0.05
C CYS A 13 9.86 3.72 1.52
N THR A 14 10.01 4.80 2.28
CA THR A 14 9.68 4.84 3.73
C THR A 14 8.24 5.25 4.01
N ALA A 15 7.42 5.46 2.98
CA ALA A 15 6.01 5.83 3.16
C ALA A 15 5.24 4.74 3.91
N GLN A 16 4.34 5.20 4.79
CA GLN A 16 3.42 4.35 5.53
C GLN A 16 2.00 4.89 5.30
N ILE A 17 1.14 4.02 4.79
CA ILE A 17 -0.23 4.35 4.43
C ILE A 17 -1.13 3.75 5.49
N GLN A 18 -2.00 4.58 6.06
CA GLN A 18 -2.86 4.19 7.17
C GLN A 18 -4.31 4.55 6.86
N ALA A 19 -5.22 3.60 7.11
CA ALA A 19 -6.65 3.81 6.96
C ALA A 19 -7.46 2.88 7.88
N GLU A 20 -8.78 3.00 7.85
CA GLU A 20 -9.66 2.14 8.65
C GLU A 20 -9.87 0.77 8.01
N THR A 21 -9.85 0.72 6.67
CA THR A 21 -10.12 -0.50 5.89
C THR A 21 -8.98 -0.85 4.93
N ASP A 22 -8.91 -2.12 4.52
CA ASP A 22 -7.91 -2.55 3.54
C ASP A 22 -8.12 -1.88 2.17
N GLU A 23 -9.38 -1.61 1.81
CA GLU A 23 -9.74 -0.96 0.55
C GLU A 23 -9.23 0.48 0.50
N GLU A 24 -9.37 1.23 1.59
CA GLU A 24 -8.83 2.59 1.68
C GLU A 24 -7.30 2.63 1.67
N VAL A 25 -6.66 1.67 2.34
CA VAL A 25 -5.19 1.54 2.27
C VAL A 25 -4.76 1.27 0.82
N LEU A 26 -5.43 0.37 0.11
CA LEU A 26 -5.10 0.04 -1.28
C LEU A 26 -5.36 1.20 -2.24
N ALA A 27 -6.43 1.97 -2.05
CA ALA A 27 -6.72 3.15 -2.86
C ALA A 27 -5.63 4.22 -2.72
N GLN A 28 -5.24 4.52 -1.47
CA GLN A 28 -4.14 5.44 -1.19
C GLN A 28 -2.79 4.90 -1.71
N ALA A 29 -2.55 3.59 -1.59
CA ALA A 29 -1.35 2.96 -2.12
C ALA A 29 -1.26 3.04 -3.64
N ALA A 30 -2.39 2.92 -4.35
CA ALA A 30 -2.47 3.07 -5.79
C ALA A 30 -2.16 4.51 -6.24
N GLU A 31 -2.72 5.51 -5.57
CA GLU A 31 -2.39 6.91 -5.84
C GLU A 31 -0.91 7.20 -5.57
N HIS A 32 -0.38 6.74 -4.43
CA HIS A 32 1.03 6.90 -4.09
C HIS A 32 1.95 6.23 -5.11
N ALA A 33 1.68 4.97 -5.48
CA ALA A 33 2.48 4.24 -6.46
C ALA A 33 2.51 4.93 -7.82
N SER A 34 1.36 5.45 -8.28
CA SER A 34 1.26 6.16 -9.56
C SER A 34 1.99 7.50 -9.53
N THR A 35 1.82 8.29 -8.47
CA THR A 35 2.34 9.67 -8.39
C THR A 35 3.81 9.75 -8.02
N VAL A 36 4.29 8.87 -7.13
CA VAL A 36 5.66 8.90 -6.60
C VAL A 36 6.58 7.98 -7.37
N HIS A 37 6.07 6.83 -7.81
CA HIS A 37 6.89 5.80 -8.45
C HIS A 37 6.58 5.61 -9.94
N GLY A 38 5.54 6.28 -10.48
CA GLY A 38 5.10 6.05 -11.86
C GLY A 38 4.61 4.62 -12.10
N VAL A 39 4.22 3.90 -11.03
CA VAL A 39 3.80 2.51 -11.07
C VAL A 39 2.28 2.42 -11.07
N THR A 40 1.73 1.77 -12.09
CA THR A 40 0.30 1.41 -12.09
C THR A 40 0.07 0.19 -11.23
N VAL A 41 -0.80 0.30 -10.24
CA VAL A 41 -1.17 -0.85 -9.40
C VAL A 41 -2.10 -1.78 -10.18
N THR A 42 -1.58 -2.93 -10.57
CA THR A 42 -2.35 -4.01 -11.20
C THR A 42 -3.13 -4.80 -10.15
N PRO A 43 -4.15 -5.59 -10.54
CA PRO A 43 -4.90 -6.43 -9.60
C PRO A 43 -4.01 -7.42 -8.83
N GLU A 44 -2.99 -7.97 -9.50
CA GLU A 44 -2.03 -8.89 -8.87
C GLU A 44 -1.17 -8.15 -7.82
N LEU A 45 -0.70 -6.94 -8.13
CA LEU A 45 0.04 -6.13 -7.18
C LEU A 45 -0.86 -5.72 -6.00
N ALA A 46 -2.10 -5.31 -6.24
CA ALA A 46 -3.06 -4.98 -5.19
C ALA A 46 -3.32 -6.18 -4.26
N ALA A 47 -3.47 -7.38 -4.82
CA ALA A 47 -3.62 -8.61 -4.03
C ALA A 47 -2.39 -8.87 -3.16
N GLY A 48 -1.18 -8.71 -3.71
CA GLY A 48 0.08 -8.79 -2.96
C GLY A 48 0.16 -7.77 -1.83
N LEU A 49 -0.08 -6.49 -2.13
CA LEU A 49 -0.10 -5.40 -1.15
C LEU A 49 -1.10 -5.67 -0.02
N LYS A 50 -2.27 -6.23 -0.33
CA LYS A 50 -3.28 -6.56 0.67
C LYS A 50 -2.77 -7.55 1.73
N THR A 51 -1.91 -8.50 1.36
CA THR A 51 -1.29 -9.46 2.31
C THR A 51 -0.26 -8.80 3.25
N LEU A 52 0.24 -7.62 2.87
CA LEU A 52 1.22 -6.87 3.63
C LEU A 52 0.57 -5.86 4.58
N ILE A 53 -0.72 -5.60 4.45
CA ILE A 53 -1.47 -4.73 5.36
C ILE A 53 -1.51 -5.38 6.74
N ARG A 54 -1.13 -4.62 7.77
CA ARG A 54 -1.15 -5.04 9.17
C ARG A 54 -2.13 -4.20 9.96
N GLN A 55 -2.76 -4.82 10.95
CA GLN A 55 -3.51 -4.09 11.95
C GLN A 55 -2.54 -3.67 13.05
N GLU A 56 -2.27 -2.38 13.14
CA GLU A 56 -1.51 -1.82 14.26
C GLU A 56 -2.50 -1.41 15.37
N ALA A 57 -2.12 -1.76 16.61
CA ALA A 57 -2.92 -1.61 17.83
C ALA A 57 -2.77 -0.22 18.44
#